data_AF-B1LW63-F1
#
_entry.id   AF-B1LW63-F1
#
_cell.length_a   1.000
_cell.length_b   1.000
_cell.length_c   1.000
_cell.angle_alpha   90.00
_cell.angle_beta   90.00
_cell.angle_gamma   90.00
#
_symmetry.space_group_name_H-M   'P 1'
#
loop_
_entity.id
_entity.type
_entity.pdbx_description
1 polymer ?
#
loop_
_entity_poly.entity_id
_entity_poly.type
_entity_poly.pdbx_seq_one_letter_code
_entity_poly.pdbx_strand_id
1 'polypeptide(L)' 'MKIAERSMLFPESVRFRVEEGLSDAIVQAARQHRITTSEFVRQAVRARLAAEGVFLPPIDAPTQREAA' A
#
# COMPACT_ATOMS: atom_id res chain seq x y z
N MET A 1 22.30 -4.04 6.63
CA MET A 1 20.95 -3.61 7.03
C MET A 1 20.26 -2.97 5.82
N LYS A 2 19.55 -3.73 4.97
CA LYS A 2 18.77 -3.18 3.83
C LYS A 2 17.28 -3.02 4.11
N ILE A 3 16.79 -3.63 5.20
CA ILE A 3 15.38 -3.60 5.59
C ILE A 3 15.01 -2.21 6.13
N ALA A 4 15.94 -1.54 6.82
CA ALA A 4 15.72 -0.25 7.47
C ALA A 4 15.52 0.93 6.49
N GLU A 5 16.12 0.91 5.30
CA GLU A 5 15.94 1.97 4.29
C GLU A 5 14.57 1.91 3.62
N ARG A 6 14.04 0.70 3.36
CA ARG A 6 12.73 0.53 2.70
C ARG A 6 11.57 0.93 3.60
N SER A 7 11.76 0.87 4.93
CA SER A 7 10.80 1.38 5.92
C SER A 7 10.65 2.90 5.94
N MET A 8 11.53 3.67 5.28
CA MET A 8 11.42 5.14 5.23
C MET A 8 10.47 5.64 4.13
N LEU A 9 10.07 4.81 3.17
CA LEU A 9 9.21 5.22 2.05
C LEU A 9 7.71 5.29 2.41
N PHE A 10 7.28 4.56 3.43
CA PHE A 10 5.87 4.45 3.80
C PHE A 10 5.69 4.64 5.32
N PRO A 11 5.61 5.89 5.80
CA PRO A 11 5.61 6.21 7.23
C PRO A 11 4.26 5.93 7.92
N GLU A 12 3.20 5.68 7.16
CA GLU A 12 1.85 5.49 7.69
C GLU A 12 1.42 4.03 7.70
N SER A 13 0.59 3.68 8.68
CA SER A 13 -0.03 2.36 8.79
C SER A 13 -1.55 2.48 8.87
N VAL A 14 -2.24 1.57 8.20
CA VAL A 14 -3.70 1.47 8.24
C VAL A 14 -4.04 0.10 8.85
N ARG A 15 -4.93 0.09 9.84
CA ARG A 15 -5.39 -1.14 10.50
C ARG A 15 -6.91 -1.20 10.45
N PHE A 16 -7.45 -2.33 10.00
CA PHE A 16 -8.89 -2.55 9.89
C PHE A 16 -9.23 -3.99 10.30
N ARG A 17 -10.46 -4.20 10.78
CA ARG A 17 -11.02 -5.55 10.97
C ARG A 17 -11.63 -6.00 9.65
N VAL A 18 -11.56 -7.28 9.37
CA VAL A 18 -11.97 -7.90 8.10
C VAL A 18 -12.87 -9.09 8.37
N GLU A 19 -13.66 -9.44 7.36
CA GLU A 19 -14.39 -10.70 7.28
C GLU A 19 -13.44 -11.90 7.20
N GLU A 20 -13.97 -13.07 7.54
CA GLU A 20 -13.24 -14.33 7.46
C GLU A 20 -12.78 -14.61 6.02
N GLY A 21 -11.53 -15.06 5.86
CA GLY A 21 -10.94 -15.44 4.57
C GLY A 21 -10.38 -14.28 3.73
N LEU A 22 -10.67 -13.00 4.05
CA LEU A 22 -10.16 -11.88 3.25
C LEU A 22 -8.63 -11.84 3.24
N SER A 23 -8.00 -12.05 4.39
CA SER A 23 -6.53 -12.06 4.51
C SER A 23 -5.88 -13.09 3.59
N ASP A 24 -6.43 -14.29 3.50
CA ASP A 24 -5.92 -15.37 2.66
C ASP A 24 -6.10 -15.06 1.17
N ALA A 25 -7.25 -14.49 0.80
CA ALA A 25 -7.52 -14.03 -0.56
C ALA A 25 -6.51 -12.96 -1.00
N ILE A 26 -6.20 -11.99 -0.14
CA ILE A 26 -5.18 -10.96 -0.43
C ILE A 26 -3.80 -11.60 -0.61
N VAL A 27 -3.42 -12.54 0.26
CA VAL A 27 -2.13 -13.26 0.13
C VAL A 27 -2.06 -14.05 -1.17
N GLN A 28 -3.14 -14.74 -1.54
CA GLN A 28 -3.21 -15.48 -2.79
C GLN A 28 -3.10 -14.56 -4.01
N ALA A 29 -3.82 -13.44 -4.02
CA ALA A 29 -3.75 -12.47 -5.10
C ALA A 29 -2.34 -11.87 -5.23
N ALA A 30 -1.73 -11.45 -4.12
CA ALA A 30 -0.36 -10.94 -4.13
C ALA A 30 0.65 -11.94 -4.72
N ARG A 31 0.49 -13.24 -4.41
CA ARG A 31 1.30 -14.33 -5.00
C ARG A 31 1.09 -14.46 -6.51
N GLN A 32 -0.14 -14.40 -7.00
CA GLN A 32 -0.44 -14.46 -8.44
C GLN A 32 0.25 -13.32 -9.20
N HIS A 33 0.31 -12.13 -8.60
CA HIS A 33 0.97 -10.96 -9.15
C HIS A 33 2.49 -10.90 -8.87
N ARG A 34 3.06 -11.86 -8.13
CA ARG A 34 4.47 -11.90 -7.70
C ARG A 34 4.94 -10.63 -6.97
N ILE A 35 4.05 -10.03 -6.18
CA ILE A 35 4.33 -8.84 -5.35
C ILE A 35 4.03 -9.12 -3.88
N THR A 36 4.40 -8.20 -2.99
CA THR A 36 4.10 -8.34 -1.56
C THR A 36 2.63 -8.04 -1.26
N THR A 37 2.08 -8.61 -0.18
CA THR A 37 0.70 -8.34 0.28
C THR A 37 0.44 -6.84 0.45
N SER A 38 1.37 -6.11 1.09
CA SER A 38 1.25 -4.67 1.30
C SER A 38 1.27 -3.87 0.00
N GLU A 39 2.06 -4.30 -0.98
CA GLU A 39 2.09 -3.68 -2.31
C GLU A 39 0.81 -3.93 -3.08
N PHE A 40 0.29 -5.16 -3.06
CA PHE A 40 -0.99 -5.50 -3.68
C PHE A 40 -2.13 -4.67 -3.10
N VAL A 41 -2.27 -4.63 -1.76
CA VAL A 41 -3.30 -3.82 -1.09
C VAL A 41 -3.17 -2.36 -1.46
N ARG A 42 -1.94 -1.82 -1.47
CA ARG A 42 -1.72 -0.42 -1.84
C ARG A 42 -2.16 -0.14 -3.28
N GLN A 43 -1.79 -0.98 -4.23
CA GLN A 43 -2.20 -0.80 -5.64
C GLN A 43 -3.73 -0.88 -5.77
N ALA A 44 -4.37 -1.87 -5.13
CA ALA A 44 -5.82 -2.05 -5.16
C ALA A 44 -6.56 -0.84 -4.56
N VAL A 45 -6.14 -0.37 -3.38
CA VAL A 45 -6.73 0.81 -2.73
C VAL A 45 -6.52 2.06 -3.57
N ARG A 46 -5.32 2.28 -4.12
CA ARG A 46 -5.05 3.42 -5.01
C ARG A 46 -5.91 3.41 -6.26
N ALA A 47 -6.05 2.24 -6.89
CA ALA A 47 -6.89 2.08 -8.07
C ALA A 47 -8.36 2.39 -7.75
N ARG A 48 -8.86 1.91 -6.59
CA ARG A 48 -10.23 2.21 -6.15
C ARG A 48 -10.43 3.69 -5.87
N LEU A 49 -9.52 4.33 -5.14
CA LEU A 49 -9.59 5.78 -4.85
C LEU A 49 -9.60 6.60 -6.14
N ALA A 50 -8.74 6.27 -7.11
CA ALA A 50 -8.71 6.95 -8.40
C ALA A 50 -10.03 6.80 -9.18
N ALA A 51 -10.65 5.62 -9.13
CA ALA A 51 -11.97 5.39 -9.72
C ALA A 51 -13.09 6.23 -9.07
N GLU A 52 -12.91 6.60 -7.80
CA GLU A 52 -13.79 7.52 -7.04
C GLU A 52 -13.37 9.00 -7.20
N GLY A 53 -12.38 9.31 -8.05
CA GLY A 53 -11.87 10.67 -8.28
C GLY A 53 -10.91 11.18 -7.20
N VAL A 54 -10.44 10.32 -6.28
CA VAL A 54 -9.47 10.66 -5.24
C VAL A 54 -8.06 10.24 -5.67
N PHE A 55 -7.21 11.22 -5.96
CA PHE A 55 -5.85 10.98 -6.44
C PHE A 55 -4.82 11.13 -5.33
N LEU A 56 -4.00 10.09 -5.14
CA LEU A 56 -2.85 10.14 -4.23
C LEU A 56 -1.58 10.52 -5.02
N PRO A 57 -0.63 11.25 -4.39
CA PRO A 57 0.67 11.54 -5.00
C PRO A 57 1.41 10.27 -5.45
N PRO A 58 2.24 10.32 -6.51
CA PRO A 58 3.04 9.17 -6.95
C PRO A 58 3.89 8.58 -5.82
N ILE A 59 4.12 7.27 -5.85
CA ILE A 59 4.87 6.56 -4.80
C ILE A 59 6.33 7.02 -4.72
N ASP A 60 6.91 7.42 -5.86
CA ASP A 60 8.29 7.90 -5.95
C ASP A 60 8.40 9.44 -5.85
N ALA A 61 7.29 10.13 -5.54
CA ALA A 61 7.34 11.57 -5.32
C ALA A 61 8.05 11.86 -3.99
N PRO A 62 9.04 12.78 -3.96
CA PRO A 62 9.70 13.14 -2.71
C PRO A 62 8.67 13.66 -1.70
N THR A 63 8.70 13.11 -0.50
CA THR A 63 7.77 13.44 0.59
C THR A 63 7.95 14.92 0.98
N GLN A 64 7.06 15.81 0.53
CA GLN A 64 7.05 17.24 0.90
C GLN A 64 6.61 17.50 2.36
N ARG A 65 6.93 16.61 3.31
CA ARG A 65 6.66 16.83 4.75
C ARG A 65 7.85 17.43 5.50
N GLU A 66 8.60 18.31 4.87
CA GLU A 66 9.66 19.10 5.54
C GLU A 66 9.33 20.59 5.67
N ALA A 67 8.08 21.02 5.42
CA ALA A 67 7.69 22.42 5.57
C ALA A 67 6.41 22.56 6.40
N ALA A 68 6.54 22.47 7.73
CA ALA A 68 5.60 23.04 8.69
C ALA A 68 6.34 23.34 10.01
#